data_AF-A0A8D2DLC9-F1
#
_entry.id   AF-A0A8D2DLC9-F1
#
_cell.length_a   1.000
_cell.length_b   1.000
_cell.length_c   1.000
_cell.angle_alpha   90.00
_cell.angle_beta   90.00
_cell.angle_gamma   90.00
#
_symmetry.space_group_name_H-M   'P 1'
#
loop_
_entity.id
_entity.type
_entity.pdbx_description
1 polymer ?
#
loop_
_entity_poly.entity_id
_entity_poly.type
_entity_poly.pdbx_seq_one_letter_code
_entity_poly.pdbx_strand_id
1 'polypeptide(L)'
;WASFLGGSIFHLLTPGVVLSICALLRKLISCADCSGSRLLALLVKLGLFQNAEVEFEPFRNLDQPDLYYEYYPHVYPGRRGSMVPFSMRILHAELQQYLGNPQESLDRLHRVKTVCSKILANLEQGLAEDGGPSSVTPESRQASIQLWRSRLGRVLYSMANCLLLMKDYVLAVDAYRAVIRYYPEQEPQLLSGIGRILLQIGDIKTAEKYFQDVEKVTQKLDGLQGKIMVLMNRAFLHLGQNDFAEAHRFFTEILRIEPTNAVANNNAAVCLLYLGKLKDSLRQLEAMVQQDPKHYLHESVLFNLTTMYELESSRSMQKKQSLLEAVAGKEGDSFNTQCLKLA
;
A
#
# COMPACT_ATOMS: atom_id res chain seq x y z
N TRP A 1 25.51 16.28 -6.46
CA TRP A 1 24.51 17.34 -6.60
C TRP A 1 23.23 16.88 -7.32
N ALA A 2 23.28 16.06 -8.38
CA ALA A 2 22.10 15.27 -8.84
C ALA A 2 22.01 13.86 -8.20
N SER A 3 23.14 13.29 -7.76
CA SER A 3 23.21 11.94 -7.17
C SER A 3 22.89 11.87 -5.66
N PHE A 4 22.84 13.01 -4.97
CA PHE A 4 22.57 13.10 -3.53
C PHE A 4 21.08 13.38 -3.25
N LEU A 5 20.38 14.05 -4.18
CA LEU A 5 18.92 14.22 -4.17
C LEU A 5 18.19 12.98 -4.72
N GLY A 6 18.84 12.20 -5.60
CA GLY A 6 18.22 11.05 -6.27
C GLY A 6 18.21 9.73 -5.49
N GLY A 7 18.91 9.63 -4.35
CA GLY A 7 19.08 8.35 -3.63
C GLY A 7 18.43 8.24 -2.25
N SER A 8 18.09 9.37 -1.61
CA SER A 8 17.65 9.35 -0.19
C SER A 8 16.31 10.02 0.07
N ILE A 9 15.73 10.72 -0.91
CA ILE A 9 14.30 11.05 -0.91
C ILE A 9 13.46 9.88 -1.45
N PHE A 10 14.06 8.97 -2.21
CA PHE A 10 13.40 7.83 -2.84
C PHE A 10 13.06 6.65 -1.90
N HIS A 11 13.48 6.69 -0.64
CA HIS A 11 13.03 5.75 0.40
C HIS A 11 12.07 6.36 1.43
N LEU A 12 11.72 7.65 1.32
CA LEU A 12 10.79 8.32 2.24
C LEU A 12 9.30 8.14 1.86
N LEU A 13 9.03 7.32 0.85
CA LEU A 13 7.74 6.69 0.59
C LEU A 13 7.88 5.16 0.70
N THR A 14 8.35 4.67 1.83
CA THR A 14 8.36 3.22 2.16
C THR A 14 7.26 2.91 3.20
N PRO A 15 7.07 1.65 3.57
CA PRO A 15 5.99 0.73 3.23
C PRO A 15 4.67 0.97 4.00
N GLY A 16 4.46 2.14 4.62
CA GLY A 16 3.29 2.42 5.46
C GLY A 16 1.95 2.21 4.74
N VAL A 17 1.90 2.52 3.43
CA VAL A 17 0.72 2.21 2.58
C VAL A 17 0.57 0.71 2.36
N VAL A 18 1.67 -0.04 2.25
CA VAL A 18 1.69 -1.51 2.16
C VAL A 18 1.33 -2.17 3.50
N LEU A 19 1.68 -1.56 4.64
CA LEU A 19 1.32 -2.02 5.99
C LEU A 19 -0.17 -1.78 6.30
N SER A 20 -0.75 -0.66 5.84
CA SER A 20 -2.21 -0.43 5.89
C SER A 20 -2.96 -1.35 4.93
N ILE A 21 -2.40 -1.67 3.75
CA ILE A 21 -2.92 -2.74 2.87
C ILE A 21 -2.76 -4.12 3.53
N CYS A 22 -1.70 -4.39 4.30
CA CYS A 22 -1.53 -5.62 5.09
C CYS A 22 -2.51 -5.75 6.25
N ALA A 23 -2.99 -4.64 6.81
CA ALA A 23 -4.06 -4.62 7.81
C ALA A 23 -5.44 -4.86 7.17
N LEU A 24 -5.67 -4.35 5.96
CA LEU A 24 -6.86 -4.65 5.15
C LEU A 24 -6.86 -6.09 4.63
N LEU A 25 -5.70 -6.61 4.22
CA LEU A 25 -5.48 -7.99 3.81
C LEU A 25 -5.64 -8.98 4.97
N ARG A 26 -5.23 -8.59 6.20
CA ARG A 26 -5.53 -9.38 7.41
C ARG A 26 -7.04 -9.52 7.69
N LYS A 27 -7.85 -8.54 7.32
CA LYS A 27 -9.33 -8.64 7.37
C LYS A 27 -9.90 -9.45 6.20
N LEU A 28 -9.29 -9.41 5.00
CA LEU A 28 -9.73 -10.20 3.85
C LEU A 28 -9.39 -11.70 3.95
N ILE A 29 -8.44 -12.08 4.81
CA ILE A 29 -8.08 -13.49 5.06
C ILE A 29 -9.15 -14.23 5.89
N SER A 30 -10.14 -13.56 6.48
CA SER A 30 -11.14 -14.21 7.35
C SER A 30 -12.35 -14.83 6.61
N CYS A 31 -12.38 -14.84 5.27
CA CYS A 31 -13.46 -15.47 4.51
C CYS A 31 -12.97 -16.62 3.60
N ALA A 32 -13.32 -17.84 4.02
CA ALA A 32 -13.52 -19.08 3.25
C ALA A 32 -12.30 -19.84 2.64
N ASP A 33 -11.94 -20.95 3.29
CA ASP A 33 -11.74 -22.31 2.73
C ASP A 33 -11.16 -22.53 1.32
N CYS A 34 -9.99 -21.96 1.03
CA CYS A 34 -9.11 -22.48 -0.01
C CYS A 34 -7.66 -22.44 0.46
N SER A 35 -7.10 -23.60 0.84
CA SER A 35 -5.69 -23.77 1.23
C SER A 35 -4.72 -23.19 0.21
N GLY A 36 -4.99 -23.36 -1.10
CA GLY A 36 -4.17 -22.81 -2.18
C GLY A 36 -4.12 -21.27 -2.22
N SER A 37 -5.26 -20.59 -2.01
CA SER A 37 -5.30 -19.13 -1.96
C SER A 37 -4.52 -18.54 -0.78
N ARG A 38 -4.47 -19.26 0.35
CA ARG A 38 -3.70 -18.88 1.54
C ARG A 38 -2.20 -19.05 1.32
N LEU A 39 -1.77 -20.12 0.66
CA LEU A 39 -0.37 -20.34 0.29
C LEU A 39 0.11 -19.24 -0.67
N LEU A 40 -0.62 -18.97 -1.74
CA LEU A 40 -0.27 -17.93 -2.70
C LEU A 40 -0.18 -16.55 -2.05
N ALA A 41 -1.16 -16.20 -1.21
CA ALA A 41 -1.13 -14.94 -0.47
C ALA A 41 0.06 -14.85 0.48
N LEU A 42 0.49 -15.98 1.08
CA LEU A 42 1.67 -16.04 1.93
C LEU A 42 2.95 -15.84 1.12
N LEU A 43 3.11 -16.52 -0.02
CA LEU A 43 4.31 -16.41 -0.87
C LEU A 43 4.51 -14.97 -1.34
N VAL A 44 3.45 -14.31 -1.84
CA VAL A 44 3.51 -12.90 -2.26
C VAL A 44 3.82 -11.99 -1.08
N LYS A 45 3.29 -12.27 0.11
CA LYS A 45 3.58 -11.50 1.32
C LYS A 45 5.03 -11.64 1.79
N LEU A 46 5.65 -12.79 1.55
CA LEU A 46 7.07 -13.05 1.86
C LEU A 46 8.02 -12.53 0.76
N GLY A 47 7.49 -11.92 -0.32
CA GLY A 47 8.29 -11.47 -1.46
C GLY A 47 8.80 -12.61 -2.35
N LEU A 48 8.31 -13.83 -2.16
CA LEU A 48 8.68 -15.02 -2.95
C LEU A 48 7.86 -15.09 -4.24
N PHE A 49 8.00 -14.07 -5.09
CA PHE A 49 7.16 -13.88 -6.27
C PHE A 49 7.33 -14.97 -7.31
N GLN A 50 8.56 -15.47 -7.52
CA GLN A 50 8.83 -16.56 -8.47
C GLN A 50 8.16 -17.86 -8.02
N ASN A 51 8.19 -18.17 -6.72
CA ASN A 51 7.51 -19.34 -6.18
C ASN A 51 5.99 -19.20 -6.34
N ALA A 52 5.45 -18.01 -6.10
CA ALA A 52 4.03 -17.74 -6.31
C ALA A 52 3.63 -17.90 -7.79
N GLU A 53 4.50 -17.55 -8.74
CA GLU A 53 4.25 -17.73 -10.17
C GLU A 53 4.15 -19.21 -10.55
N VAL A 54 5.10 -20.03 -10.08
CA VAL A 54 5.09 -21.48 -10.29
C VAL A 54 3.80 -22.12 -9.75
N GLU A 55 3.34 -21.70 -8.57
CA GLU A 55 2.07 -22.17 -7.99
C GLU A 55 0.83 -21.73 -8.79
N PHE A 56 0.92 -20.66 -9.59
CA PHE A 56 -0.16 -20.24 -10.49
C PHE A 56 -0.17 -20.95 -11.85
N GLU A 57 0.96 -21.54 -12.29
CA GLU A 57 1.08 -22.20 -13.60
C GLU A 57 -0.03 -23.23 -13.90
N PRO A 58 -0.44 -24.11 -12.96
CA PRO A 58 -1.50 -25.07 -13.21
C PRO A 58 -2.85 -24.43 -13.54
N PHE A 59 -3.11 -23.23 -13.02
CA PHE A 59 -4.39 -22.53 -13.18
C PHE A 59 -4.42 -21.59 -14.40
N ARG A 60 -3.28 -21.38 -15.07
CA ARG A 60 -3.14 -20.55 -16.28
C ARG A 60 -3.79 -19.17 -16.11
N ASN A 61 -4.83 -18.88 -16.88
CA ASN A 61 -5.53 -17.59 -16.89
C ASN A 61 -6.71 -17.51 -15.91
N LEU A 62 -6.95 -18.54 -15.09
CA LEU A 62 -8.07 -18.63 -14.14
C LEU A 62 -9.47 -18.66 -14.78
N ASP A 63 -9.55 -18.90 -16.10
CA ASP A 63 -10.79 -18.92 -16.87
C ASP A 63 -10.96 -20.23 -17.67
N GLN A 64 -10.28 -21.30 -17.26
CA GLN A 64 -10.46 -22.62 -17.86
C GLN A 64 -11.84 -23.22 -17.49
N PRO A 65 -12.49 -23.99 -18.36
CA PRO A 65 -13.84 -24.53 -18.10
C PRO A 65 -13.96 -25.35 -16.82
N ASP A 66 -12.92 -26.09 -16.45
CA ASP A 66 -12.81 -26.88 -15.22
C ASP A 66 -12.78 -26.04 -13.94
N LEU A 67 -12.64 -24.71 -14.05
CA LEU A 67 -12.72 -23.77 -12.92
C LEU A 67 -14.13 -23.19 -12.71
N TYR A 68 -15.13 -23.71 -13.41
CA TYR A 68 -16.53 -23.31 -13.31
C TYR A 68 -17.39 -24.44 -12.74
N TYR A 69 -18.39 -24.12 -11.93
CA TYR A 69 -19.27 -25.11 -11.31
C TYR A 69 -20.01 -25.96 -12.35
N GLU A 70 -20.32 -25.37 -13.50
CA GLU A 70 -21.04 -25.98 -14.62
C GLU A 70 -20.30 -27.16 -15.23
N TYR A 71 -18.97 -27.24 -15.07
CA TYR A 71 -18.17 -28.36 -15.56
C TYR A 71 -18.37 -29.64 -14.73
N TYR A 72 -18.83 -29.52 -13.48
CA TYR A 72 -19.05 -30.64 -12.56
C TYR A 72 -20.52 -30.74 -12.11
N PRO A 73 -21.47 -31.00 -13.02
CA PRO A 73 -22.90 -30.98 -12.71
C PRO A 73 -23.33 -32.04 -11.68
N HIS A 74 -22.60 -33.15 -11.59
CA HIS A 74 -22.84 -34.22 -10.62
C HIS A 74 -22.41 -33.85 -9.20
N VAL A 75 -21.42 -32.96 -9.05
CA VAL A 75 -20.86 -32.54 -7.75
C VAL A 75 -21.53 -31.26 -7.25
N TYR A 76 -21.84 -30.34 -8.16
CA TYR A 76 -22.43 -29.03 -7.85
C TYR A 76 -23.74 -28.78 -8.62
N PRO A 77 -24.80 -29.55 -8.34
CA PRO A 77 -26.05 -29.44 -9.07
C PRO A 77 -26.67 -28.05 -8.91
N GLY A 78 -26.99 -27.41 -10.03
CA GLY A 78 -27.66 -26.11 -10.08
C GLY A 78 -26.78 -24.91 -9.71
N ARG A 79 -25.50 -25.09 -9.40
CA ARG A 79 -24.55 -23.97 -9.18
C ARG A 79 -24.00 -23.47 -10.52
N ARG A 80 -23.77 -22.16 -10.60
CA ARG A 80 -23.23 -21.48 -11.78
C ARG A 80 -22.15 -20.49 -11.38
N GLY A 81 -21.23 -20.23 -12.29
CA GLY A 81 -20.14 -19.26 -12.12
C GLY A 81 -18.80 -19.90 -11.74
N SER A 82 -17.80 -19.03 -11.58
CA SER A 82 -16.43 -19.46 -11.32
C SER A 82 -16.23 -19.90 -9.86
N MET A 83 -15.49 -21.00 -9.68
CA MET A 83 -15.01 -21.48 -8.38
C MET A 83 -13.82 -20.67 -7.86
N VAL A 84 -13.19 -19.85 -8.72
CA VAL A 84 -12.00 -19.08 -8.38
C VAL A 84 -12.37 -17.86 -7.53
N PRO A 85 -11.82 -17.73 -6.31
CA PRO A 85 -12.06 -16.57 -5.48
C PRO A 85 -11.63 -15.26 -6.14
N PHE A 86 -12.40 -14.19 -5.95
CA PHE A 86 -12.06 -12.87 -6.49
C PHE A 86 -10.68 -12.38 -6.02
N SER A 87 -10.32 -12.63 -4.76
CA SER A 87 -9.00 -12.30 -4.21
C SER A 87 -7.85 -12.98 -4.96
N MET A 88 -8.03 -14.23 -5.40
CA MET A 88 -7.04 -14.97 -6.18
C MET A 88 -6.85 -14.36 -7.57
N ARG A 89 -7.94 -13.88 -8.19
CA ARG A 89 -7.88 -13.17 -9.49
C ARG A 89 -7.11 -11.86 -9.39
N ILE A 90 -7.32 -11.08 -8.33
CA ILE A 90 -6.55 -9.87 -8.06
C ILE A 90 -5.07 -10.21 -7.82
N LEU A 91 -4.79 -11.21 -6.99
CA LEU A 91 -3.42 -11.62 -6.68
C LEU A 91 -2.65 -12.06 -7.95
N HIS A 92 -3.28 -12.85 -8.81
CA HIS A 92 -2.71 -13.30 -10.07
C HIS A 92 -2.45 -12.15 -11.06
N ALA A 93 -3.31 -11.13 -11.05
CA ALA A 93 -3.11 -9.93 -11.85
C ALA A 93 -1.97 -9.07 -11.27
N GLU A 94 -1.95 -8.83 -9.97
CA GLU A 94 -0.93 -8.03 -9.27
C GLU A 94 0.46 -8.67 -9.30
N LEU A 95 0.57 -10.00 -9.30
CA LEU A 95 1.86 -10.71 -9.20
C LEU A 95 2.85 -10.28 -10.29
N GLN A 96 2.37 -10.09 -11.51
CA GLN A 96 3.21 -9.79 -12.68
C GLN A 96 4.00 -8.49 -12.52
N GLN A 97 3.47 -7.50 -11.80
CA GLN A 97 4.18 -6.25 -11.57
C GLN A 97 5.43 -6.43 -10.70
N TYR A 98 5.43 -7.41 -9.79
CA TYR A 98 6.56 -7.73 -8.91
C TYR A 98 7.62 -8.59 -9.60
N LEU A 99 7.24 -9.27 -10.69
CA LEU A 99 8.13 -10.05 -11.55
C LEU A 99 8.78 -9.20 -12.66
N GLY A 100 8.53 -7.89 -12.68
CA GLY A 100 9.07 -6.97 -13.68
C GLY A 100 8.19 -6.78 -14.92
N ASN A 101 6.95 -7.30 -14.91
CA ASN A 101 5.99 -7.20 -16.00
C ASN A 101 4.75 -6.35 -15.62
N PRO A 102 4.90 -5.04 -15.33
CA PRO A 102 3.78 -4.23 -14.87
C PRO A 102 2.71 -3.98 -15.94
N GLN A 103 3.06 -3.99 -17.23
CA GLN A 103 2.09 -3.85 -18.33
C GLN A 103 1.11 -5.04 -18.37
N GLU A 104 1.62 -6.26 -18.24
CA GLU A 104 0.81 -7.47 -18.16
C GLU A 104 -0.11 -7.45 -16.93
N SER A 105 0.40 -6.93 -15.80
CA SER A 105 -0.42 -6.72 -14.60
C SER A 105 -1.59 -5.77 -14.88
N LEU A 106 -1.32 -4.64 -15.54
CA LEU A 106 -2.33 -3.65 -15.90
C LEU A 106 -3.37 -4.23 -16.88
N ASP A 107 -2.94 -4.99 -17.89
CA ASP A 107 -3.82 -5.67 -18.84
C ASP A 107 -4.76 -6.67 -18.15
N ARG A 108 -4.21 -7.49 -17.24
CA ARG A 108 -5.01 -8.43 -16.43
C ARG A 108 -6.02 -7.69 -15.55
N LEU A 109 -5.61 -6.60 -14.91
CA LEU A 109 -6.51 -5.77 -14.09
C LEU A 109 -7.60 -5.10 -14.93
N HIS A 110 -7.30 -4.66 -16.16
CA HIS A 110 -8.31 -4.14 -17.10
C HIS A 110 -9.35 -5.19 -17.50
N ARG A 111 -8.94 -6.45 -17.70
CA ARG A 111 -9.88 -7.56 -17.95
C ARG A 111 -10.81 -7.76 -16.76
N VAL A 112 -10.27 -7.82 -15.54
CA VAL A 112 -11.08 -7.96 -14.32
C VAL A 112 -12.03 -6.76 -14.14
N LYS A 113 -11.56 -5.53 -14.38
CA LYS A 113 -12.37 -4.31 -14.35
C LYS A 113 -13.55 -4.41 -15.32
N THR A 114 -13.31 -4.88 -16.54
CA THR A 114 -14.34 -5.01 -17.58
C THR A 114 -15.42 -6.00 -17.16
N VAL A 115 -15.02 -7.14 -16.60
CA VAL A 115 -15.96 -8.14 -16.06
C VAL A 115 -16.78 -7.56 -14.90
N CYS A 116 -16.13 -6.93 -13.91
CA CYS A 116 -16.84 -6.29 -12.78
C CYS A 116 -17.83 -5.22 -13.25
N SER A 117 -17.43 -4.40 -14.23
CA SER A 117 -18.28 -3.32 -14.77
C SER A 117 -19.50 -3.90 -15.51
N LYS A 118 -19.32 -4.98 -16.28
CA LYS A 118 -20.42 -5.66 -16.97
C LYS A 118 -21.41 -6.27 -15.98
N ILE A 119 -20.93 -6.96 -14.94
CA ILE A 119 -21.80 -7.56 -13.92
C ILE A 119 -22.57 -6.47 -13.17
N LEU A 120 -21.90 -5.36 -12.81
CA LEU A 120 -22.56 -4.24 -12.16
C LEU A 120 -23.64 -3.62 -13.05
N ALA A 121 -23.37 -3.42 -14.34
CA ALA A 121 -24.34 -2.89 -15.30
C ALA A 121 -25.56 -3.83 -15.46
N ASN A 122 -25.33 -5.15 -15.51
CA ASN A 122 -26.42 -6.13 -15.56
C ASN A 122 -27.33 -6.03 -14.33
N LEU A 123 -26.73 -5.96 -13.13
CA LEU A 123 -27.47 -5.88 -11.87
C LEU A 123 -28.26 -4.56 -11.76
N GLU A 124 -27.67 -3.44 -12.20
CA GLU A 124 -28.34 -2.13 -12.23
C GLU A 124 -29.52 -2.09 -13.22
N GLN A 125 -29.46 -2.88 -14.30
CA GLN A 125 -30.56 -3.08 -15.26
C GLN A 125 -31.59 -4.12 -14.78
N GLY A 126 -31.38 -4.75 -13.62
CA GLY A 126 -32.28 -5.74 -13.03
C GLY A 126 -32.13 -7.15 -13.58
N LEU A 127 -31.03 -7.44 -14.28
CA LEU A 127 -30.65 -8.77 -14.74
C LEU A 127 -29.88 -9.54 -13.64
N ALA A 128 -29.69 -10.84 -13.83
CA ALA A 128 -28.76 -11.64 -13.04
C ALA A 128 -27.30 -11.29 -13.39
N GLU A 129 -26.33 -11.75 -12.58
CA GLU A 129 -24.90 -11.45 -12.77
C GLU A 129 -24.37 -11.91 -14.15
N ASP A 130 -24.91 -13.01 -14.67
CA ASP A 130 -24.63 -13.58 -16.00
C ASP A 130 -25.35 -12.86 -17.16
N GLY A 131 -26.26 -11.92 -16.85
CA GLY A 131 -27.11 -11.22 -17.81
C GLY A 131 -28.44 -11.93 -18.11
N GLY A 132 -28.76 -13.03 -17.42
CA GLY A 132 -30.01 -13.74 -17.55
C GLY A 132 -31.20 -13.08 -16.82
N PRO A 133 -32.41 -13.64 -16.95
CA PRO A 133 -33.58 -13.18 -16.19
C PRO A 133 -33.34 -13.37 -14.69
N SER A 134 -33.55 -12.31 -13.91
CA SER A 134 -33.28 -12.30 -12.47
C SER A 134 -34.43 -12.94 -11.70
N SER A 135 -34.15 -14.01 -10.94
CA SER A 135 -35.05 -14.62 -9.96
C SER A 135 -34.77 -14.16 -8.52
N VAL A 136 -33.90 -13.16 -8.36
CA VAL A 136 -33.31 -12.75 -7.08
C VAL A 136 -34.16 -11.64 -6.44
N THR A 137 -34.32 -11.69 -5.11
CA THR A 137 -35.05 -10.65 -4.37
C THR A 137 -34.37 -9.28 -4.50
N PRO A 138 -35.12 -8.16 -4.40
CA PRO A 138 -34.55 -6.82 -4.44
C PRO A 138 -33.42 -6.60 -3.42
N GLU A 139 -33.54 -7.17 -2.22
CA GLU A 139 -32.55 -7.06 -1.15
C GLU A 139 -31.25 -7.79 -1.51
N SER A 140 -31.35 -9.02 -2.01
CA SER A 140 -30.17 -9.79 -2.44
C SER A 140 -29.51 -9.16 -3.66
N ARG A 141 -30.27 -8.52 -4.56
CA ARG A 141 -29.71 -7.74 -5.66
C ARG A 141 -28.94 -6.52 -5.15
N GLN A 142 -29.50 -5.78 -4.20
CA GLN A 142 -28.84 -4.62 -3.62
C GLN A 142 -27.53 -5.00 -2.91
N ALA A 143 -27.50 -6.14 -2.22
CA ALA A 143 -26.29 -6.69 -1.62
C ALA A 143 -25.24 -7.07 -2.70
N SER A 144 -25.65 -7.72 -3.79
CA SER A 144 -24.76 -8.00 -4.92
C SER A 144 -24.19 -6.72 -5.55
N ILE A 145 -25.01 -5.68 -5.74
CA ILE A 145 -24.55 -4.38 -6.27
C ILE A 145 -23.47 -3.77 -5.36
N GLN A 146 -23.70 -3.76 -4.04
CA GLN A 146 -22.71 -3.24 -3.09
C GLN A 146 -21.41 -4.05 -3.12
N LEU A 147 -21.51 -5.38 -3.17
CA LEU A 147 -20.35 -6.27 -3.28
C LEU A 147 -19.54 -6.00 -4.56
N TRP A 148 -20.21 -5.92 -5.72
CA TRP A 148 -19.53 -5.69 -7.00
C TRP A 148 -18.99 -4.27 -7.15
N ARG A 149 -19.64 -3.26 -6.56
CA ARG A 149 -19.07 -1.91 -6.43
C ARG A 149 -17.78 -1.91 -5.60
N SER A 150 -17.77 -2.59 -4.47
CA SER A 150 -16.56 -2.73 -3.64
C SER A 150 -15.44 -3.47 -4.39
N ARG A 151 -15.77 -4.56 -5.11
CA ARG A 151 -14.81 -5.27 -5.96
C ARG A 151 -14.22 -4.39 -7.05
N LEU A 152 -15.06 -3.61 -7.74
CA LEU A 152 -14.61 -2.67 -8.77
C LEU A 152 -13.68 -1.58 -8.19
N GLY A 153 -14.03 -1.03 -7.03
CA GLY A 153 -13.17 -0.12 -6.27
C GLY A 153 -11.81 -0.74 -5.96
N ARG A 154 -11.77 -2.00 -5.52
CA ARG A 154 -10.53 -2.74 -5.25
C ARG A 154 -9.67 -2.91 -6.52
N VAL A 155 -10.27 -3.25 -7.66
CA VAL A 155 -9.54 -3.36 -8.94
C VAL A 155 -8.91 -2.03 -9.31
N LEU A 156 -9.68 -0.93 -9.23
CA LEU A 156 -9.17 0.40 -9.55
C LEU A 156 -8.03 0.81 -8.61
N TYR A 157 -8.10 0.43 -7.33
CA TYR A 157 -7.00 0.63 -6.38
C TYR A 157 -5.75 -0.13 -6.81
N SER A 158 -5.88 -1.42 -7.18
CA SER A 158 -4.77 -2.23 -7.68
C SER A 158 -4.17 -1.65 -8.96
N MET A 159 -5.00 -1.12 -9.87
CA MET A 159 -4.53 -0.42 -11.07
C MET A 159 -3.76 0.85 -10.74
N ALA A 160 -4.26 1.66 -9.80
CA ALA A 160 -3.58 2.88 -9.35
C ALA A 160 -2.19 2.58 -8.78
N ASN A 161 -2.07 1.49 -7.99
CA ASN A 161 -0.78 1.03 -7.48
C ASN A 161 0.18 0.58 -8.59
N CYS A 162 -0.34 -0.13 -9.60
CA CYS A 162 0.45 -0.59 -10.74
C CYS A 162 0.99 0.61 -11.56
N LEU A 163 0.13 1.60 -11.82
CA LEU A 163 0.52 2.85 -12.48
C LEU A 163 1.56 3.63 -11.68
N LEU A 164 1.42 3.66 -10.35
CA LEU A 164 2.40 4.29 -9.46
C LEU A 164 3.75 3.57 -9.53
N LEU A 165 3.77 2.23 -9.56
CA LEU A 165 4.99 1.43 -9.73
C LEU A 165 5.67 1.70 -11.08
N MET A 166 4.86 1.87 -12.12
CA MET A 166 5.33 2.29 -13.45
C MET A 166 5.80 3.74 -13.52
N LYS A 167 5.63 4.52 -12.44
CA LYS A 167 5.91 5.96 -12.35
C LYS A 167 5.07 6.80 -13.32
N ASP A 168 3.92 6.29 -13.75
CA ASP A 168 2.92 7.07 -14.46
C ASP A 168 2.03 7.80 -13.45
N TYR A 169 2.59 8.88 -12.89
CA TYR A 169 1.98 9.60 -11.78
C TYR A 169 0.66 10.28 -12.16
N VAL A 170 0.52 10.72 -13.41
CA VAL A 170 -0.71 11.41 -13.87
C VAL A 170 -1.87 10.42 -13.90
N LEU A 171 -1.69 9.28 -14.57
CA LEU A 171 -2.73 8.25 -14.60
C LEU A 171 -2.98 7.63 -13.22
N ALA A 172 -1.95 7.48 -12.39
CA ALA A 172 -2.12 7.00 -11.02
C ALA A 172 -3.02 7.93 -10.19
N VAL A 173 -2.81 9.25 -10.27
CA VAL A 173 -3.65 10.23 -9.56
C VAL A 173 -5.10 10.16 -10.04
N ASP A 174 -5.35 10.07 -11.35
CA ASP A 174 -6.72 9.93 -11.87
C ASP A 174 -7.38 8.61 -11.45
N ALA A 175 -6.60 7.51 -11.40
CA ALA A 175 -7.08 6.24 -10.89
C ALA A 175 -7.44 6.32 -9.40
N TYR A 176 -6.61 6.94 -8.55
CA TYR A 176 -6.93 7.16 -7.14
C TYR A 176 -8.15 8.08 -6.95
N ARG A 177 -8.34 9.10 -7.79
CA ARG A 177 -9.55 9.93 -7.77
C ARG A 177 -10.79 9.11 -8.12
N ALA A 178 -10.69 8.18 -9.06
CA ALA A 178 -11.79 7.27 -9.37
C ALA A 178 -12.12 6.34 -8.19
N VAL A 179 -11.11 5.89 -7.43
CA VAL A 179 -11.28 5.05 -6.23
C VAL A 179 -12.10 5.75 -5.13
N ILE A 180 -11.95 7.07 -4.96
CA ILE A 180 -12.71 7.87 -3.97
C ILE A 180 -14.22 7.69 -4.15
N ARG A 181 -14.71 7.53 -5.40
CA ARG A 181 -16.13 7.31 -5.68
C ARG A 181 -16.68 6.01 -5.11
N TYR A 182 -15.82 5.02 -4.89
CA TYR A 182 -16.18 3.70 -4.35
C TYR A 182 -15.93 3.59 -2.84
N TYR A 183 -15.01 4.39 -2.30
CA TYR A 183 -14.65 4.43 -0.89
C TYR A 183 -14.68 5.87 -0.34
N PRO A 184 -15.87 6.51 -0.26
CA PRO A 184 -15.99 7.88 0.22
C PRO A 184 -15.50 8.04 1.67
N GLU A 185 -15.54 6.98 2.47
CA GLU A 185 -15.05 6.98 3.85
C GLU A 185 -13.51 7.08 3.96
N GLN A 186 -12.80 6.78 2.87
CA GLN A 186 -11.34 6.85 2.78
C GLN A 186 -10.86 8.08 2.00
N GLU A 187 -11.77 9.01 1.67
CA GLU A 187 -11.46 10.21 0.90
C GLU A 187 -10.28 11.01 1.50
N PRO A 188 -10.25 11.35 2.80
CA PRO A 188 -9.11 12.08 3.37
C PRO A 188 -7.76 11.37 3.20
N GLN A 189 -7.74 10.05 3.36
CA GLN A 189 -6.53 9.23 3.26
C GLN A 189 -6.05 9.14 1.80
N LEU A 190 -6.98 9.00 0.85
CA LEU A 190 -6.69 8.97 -0.58
C LEU A 190 -6.20 10.32 -1.10
N LEU A 191 -6.84 11.42 -0.71
CA LEU A 191 -6.38 12.78 -1.06
C LEU A 191 -4.99 13.07 -0.46
N SER A 192 -4.74 12.65 0.79
CA SER A 192 -3.40 12.74 1.40
C SER A 192 -2.37 11.87 0.65
N GLY A 193 -2.79 10.71 0.13
CA GLY A 193 -1.98 9.88 -0.76
C GLY A 193 -1.61 10.59 -2.05
N ILE A 194 -2.60 11.17 -2.73
CA ILE A 194 -2.41 11.95 -3.96
C ILE A 194 -1.47 13.13 -3.73
N GLY A 195 -1.66 13.89 -2.64
CA GLY A 195 -0.76 15.00 -2.29
C GLY A 195 0.70 14.55 -2.12
N ARG A 196 0.94 13.41 -1.48
CA ARG A 196 2.29 12.83 -1.33
C ARG A 196 2.90 12.39 -2.67
N ILE A 197 2.10 11.81 -3.57
CA ILE A 197 2.54 11.47 -4.93
C ILE A 197 2.94 12.74 -5.70
N LEU A 198 2.16 13.83 -5.56
CA LEU A 198 2.44 15.11 -6.20
C LEU A 198 3.72 15.77 -5.66
N LEU A 199 3.98 15.66 -4.35
CA LEU A 199 5.26 16.08 -3.78
C LEU A 199 6.43 15.30 -4.37
N GLN A 200 6.27 14.00 -4.63
CA GLN A 200 7.32 13.15 -5.21
C GLN A 200 7.75 13.62 -6.61
N ILE A 201 6.80 14.13 -7.41
CA ILE A 201 7.08 14.66 -8.75
C ILE A 201 7.47 16.15 -8.75
N GLY A 202 7.50 16.79 -7.56
CA GLY A 202 7.83 18.20 -7.40
C GLY A 202 6.67 19.17 -7.63
N ASP A 203 5.44 18.69 -7.81
CA ASP A 203 4.25 19.56 -7.91
C ASP A 203 3.72 19.94 -6.52
N ILE A 204 4.50 20.81 -5.86
CA ILE A 204 4.21 21.29 -4.50
C ILE A 204 2.89 22.08 -4.47
N LYS A 205 2.58 22.85 -5.54
CA LYS A 205 1.40 23.71 -5.61
C LYS A 205 0.12 22.90 -5.66
N THR A 206 0.09 21.83 -6.46
CA THR A 206 -1.09 20.97 -6.53
C THR A 206 -1.20 20.11 -5.28
N ALA A 207 -0.08 19.62 -4.73
CA ALA A 207 -0.08 18.89 -3.46
C ALA A 207 -0.71 19.70 -2.31
N GLU A 208 -0.36 20.99 -2.21
CA GLU A 208 -0.93 21.90 -1.22
C GLU A 208 -2.45 22.01 -1.34
N LYS A 209 -3.00 22.12 -2.56
CA LYS A 209 -4.46 22.16 -2.78
C LYS A 209 -5.14 20.90 -2.28
N TYR A 210 -4.57 19.72 -2.57
CA TYR A 210 -5.12 18.45 -2.07
C TYR A 210 -5.07 18.36 -0.54
N PHE A 211 -4.00 18.84 0.09
CA PHE A 211 -3.92 18.89 1.56
C PHE A 211 -4.92 19.87 2.17
N GLN A 212 -5.14 21.03 1.54
CA GLN A 212 -6.19 21.97 1.96
C GLN A 212 -7.59 21.34 1.85
N ASP A 213 -7.86 20.53 0.83
CA ASP A 213 -9.12 19.81 0.71
C ASP A 213 -9.27 18.74 1.80
N VAL A 214 -8.18 18.05 2.17
CA VAL A 214 -8.16 17.17 3.35
C VAL A 214 -8.51 17.94 4.63
N GLU A 215 -7.95 19.13 4.84
CA GLU A 215 -8.28 19.97 6.00
C GLU A 215 -9.78 20.31 6.06
N LYS A 216 -10.40 20.66 4.92
CA LYS A 216 -11.85 20.95 4.86
C LYS A 216 -12.71 19.74 5.16
N VAL A 217 -12.33 18.55 4.67
CA VAL A 217 -13.07 17.31 4.92
C VAL A 217 -12.91 16.87 6.38
N THR A 218 -11.69 16.96 6.93
CA THR A 218 -11.37 16.52 8.29
C THR A 218 -11.90 17.45 9.37
N GLN A 219 -12.04 18.76 9.11
CA GLN A 219 -12.71 19.69 10.03
C GLN A 219 -14.14 19.27 10.37
N LYS A 220 -14.82 18.53 9.49
CA LYS A 220 -16.17 18.01 9.73
C LYS A 220 -16.19 16.75 10.60
N LEU A 221 -15.04 16.08 10.78
CA LEU A 221 -14.93 14.73 11.34
C LEU A 221 -14.36 14.68 12.77
N ASP A 222 -14.27 15.85 13.44
CA ASP A 222 -13.76 16.10 14.80
C ASP A 222 -13.12 14.89 15.53
N GLY A 223 -11.89 14.56 15.11
CA GLY A 223 -11.19 13.37 15.58
C GLY A 223 -9.68 13.55 15.63
N LEU A 224 -9.05 12.96 16.65
CA LEU A 224 -7.60 13.02 16.86
C LEU A 224 -6.81 12.52 15.64
N GLN A 225 -7.33 11.49 14.97
CA GLN A 225 -6.75 10.93 13.74
C GLN A 225 -6.79 11.92 12.57
N GLY A 226 -7.85 12.73 12.45
CA GLY A 226 -7.93 13.81 11.46
C GLY A 226 -6.88 14.88 11.74
N LYS A 227 -6.70 15.27 13.01
CA LYS A 227 -5.66 16.22 13.42
C LYS A 227 -4.25 15.72 13.07
N ILE A 228 -3.93 14.46 13.39
CA ILE A 228 -2.62 13.87 13.06
C ILE A 228 -2.39 13.86 11.55
N MET A 229 -3.39 13.46 10.76
CA MET A 229 -3.30 13.46 9.30
C MET A 229 -3.04 14.85 8.71
N VAL A 230 -3.72 15.88 9.22
CA VAL A 230 -3.49 17.27 8.80
C VAL A 230 -2.08 17.73 9.16
N LEU A 231 -1.62 17.49 10.39
CA LEU A 231 -0.26 17.82 10.81
C LEU A 231 0.78 17.09 9.95
N MET A 232 0.53 15.82 9.63
CA MET A 232 1.41 15.01 8.79
C MET A 232 1.50 15.58 7.37
N ASN A 233 0.38 15.97 6.77
CA ASN A 233 0.34 16.59 5.45
C ASN A 233 1.08 17.94 5.42
N ARG A 234 0.91 18.77 6.44
CA ARG A 234 1.66 20.04 6.59
C ARG A 234 3.16 19.78 6.71
N ALA A 235 3.57 18.80 7.54
CA ALA A 235 4.97 18.44 7.69
C ALA A 235 5.59 17.99 6.34
N PHE A 236 4.88 17.17 5.56
CA PHE A 236 5.33 16.77 4.22
C PHE A 236 5.37 17.93 3.23
N LEU A 237 4.45 18.88 3.30
CA LEU A 237 4.48 20.07 2.45
C LEU A 237 5.73 20.91 2.72
N HIS A 238 6.06 21.15 3.99
CA HIS A 238 7.28 21.86 4.38
C HIS A 238 8.55 21.10 3.97
N LEU A 239 8.55 19.76 4.06
CA LEU A 239 9.63 18.93 3.50
C LEU A 239 9.80 19.17 2.00
N GLY A 240 8.70 19.18 1.23
CA GLY A 240 8.74 19.47 -0.21
C GLY A 240 9.26 20.88 -0.54
N GLN A 241 9.05 21.83 0.37
CA GLN A 241 9.55 23.21 0.27
C GLN A 241 11.00 23.37 0.75
N ASN A 242 11.65 22.30 1.24
CA ASN A 242 12.96 22.31 1.90
C ASN A 242 13.00 23.11 3.22
N ASP A 243 11.85 23.35 3.84
CA ASP A 243 11.75 23.95 5.17
C ASP A 243 11.77 22.86 6.25
N PHE A 244 12.98 22.34 6.50
CA PHE A 244 13.18 21.25 7.45
C PHE A 244 12.91 21.66 8.91
N ALA A 245 12.97 22.95 9.22
CA ALA A 245 12.73 23.45 10.57
C ALA A 245 11.25 23.37 10.93
N GLU A 246 10.37 23.88 10.06
CA GLU A 246 8.92 23.78 10.27
C GLU A 246 8.43 22.33 10.12
N ALA A 247 8.96 21.56 9.17
CA ALA A 247 8.65 20.14 9.05
C ALA A 247 8.93 19.39 10.37
N HIS A 248 10.13 19.60 10.95
CA HIS A 248 10.48 19.02 12.26
C HIS A 248 9.51 19.46 13.37
N ARG A 249 9.09 20.72 13.39
CA ARG A 249 8.14 21.24 14.38
C ARG A 249 6.80 20.49 14.30
N PHE A 250 6.26 20.29 13.09
CA PHE A 250 5.01 19.55 12.90
C PHE A 250 5.14 18.07 13.26
N PHE A 251 6.23 17.39 12.87
CA PHE A 251 6.45 16.00 13.29
C PHE A 251 6.59 15.88 14.81
N THR A 252 7.25 16.83 15.46
CA THR A 252 7.35 16.88 16.92
C THR A 252 5.97 17.07 17.58
N GLU A 253 5.09 17.88 16.98
CA GLU A 253 3.72 18.03 17.45
C GLU A 253 2.93 16.71 17.34
N ILE A 254 3.10 15.97 16.24
CA ILE A 254 2.50 14.64 16.08
C ILE A 254 2.99 13.70 17.18
N LEU A 255 4.30 13.68 17.47
CA LEU A 255 4.89 12.83 18.51
C LEU A 255 4.46 13.20 19.93
N ARG A 256 4.00 14.44 20.17
CA ARG A 256 3.36 14.80 21.45
C ARG A 256 1.97 14.20 21.59
N ILE A 257 1.26 14.01 20.49
CA ILE A 257 -0.09 13.44 20.45
C ILE A 257 -0.02 11.91 20.41
N GLU A 258 0.84 11.36 19.57
CA GLU A 258 1.05 9.94 19.35
C GLU A 258 2.56 9.63 19.42
N PRO A 259 3.11 9.41 20.64
CA PRO A 259 4.53 9.14 20.84
C PRO A 259 5.03 7.88 20.12
N THR A 260 4.12 6.96 19.80
CA THR A 260 4.42 5.70 19.11
C THR A 260 4.37 5.81 17.59
N ASN A 261 4.20 7.01 17.03
CA ASN A 261 4.14 7.20 15.58
C ASN A 261 5.54 7.06 14.95
N ALA A 262 5.87 5.84 14.51
CA ALA A 262 7.15 5.51 13.88
C ALA A 262 7.45 6.39 12.65
N VAL A 263 6.42 6.72 11.87
CA VAL A 263 6.56 7.53 10.64
C VAL A 263 6.94 8.97 10.99
N ALA A 264 6.25 9.59 11.95
CA ALA A 264 6.56 10.94 12.41
C ALA A 264 7.96 11.00 13.04
N ASN A 265 8.33 10.00 13.84
CA ASN A 265 9.63 9.93 14.49
C ASN A 265 10.77 9.82 13.47
N ASN A 266 10.61 8.91 12.50
CA ASN A 266 11.59 8.74 11.43
C ASN A 266 11.77 10.01 10.59
N ASN A 267 10.67 10.66 10.19
CA ASN A 267 10.75 11.89 9.42
C ASN A 267 11.30 13.08 10.24
N ALA A 268 10.98 13.18 11.53
CA ALA A 268 11.60 14.17 12.42
C ALA A 268 13.12 13.99 12.50
N ALA A 269 13.60 12.76 12.65
CA ALA A 269 15.03 12.46 12.64
C ALA A 269 15.68 12.86 11.30
N VAL A 270 15.06 12.53 10.17
CA VAL A 270 15.53 12.99 8.85
C VAL A 270 15.58 14.52 8.76
N CYS A 271 14.59 15.24 9.31
CA CYS A 271 14.66 16.71 9.36
C CYS A 271 15.88 17.18 10.18
N LEU A 272 16.16 16.55 11.33
CA LEU A 272 17.35 16.87 12.14
C LEU A 272 18.64 16.65 11.36
N LEU A 273 18.72 15.59 10.56
CA LEU A 273 19.86 15.34 9.67
C LEU A 273 20.05 16.50 8.67
N TYR A 274 19.00 16.93 7.98
CA TYR A 274 19.06 18.05 7.03
C TYR A 274 19.37 19.40 7.69
N LEU A 275 19.01 19.56 8.97
CA LEU A 275 19.39 20.72 9.78
C LEU A 275 20.85 20.65 10.30
N GLY A 276 21.61 19.63 9.92
CA GLY A 276 23.01 19.42 10.35
C GLY A 276 23.16 18.85 11.76
N LYS A 277 22.05 18.42 12.39
CA LYS A 277 22.02 17.88 13.76
C LYS A 277 22.11 16.35 13.76
N LEU A 278 23.16 15.81 13.14
CA LEU A 278 23.36 14.36 12.96
C LEU A 278 23.29 13.58 14.28
N LYS A 279 23.92 14.07 15.35
CA LYS A 279 23.92 13.40 16.67
C LYS A 279 22.53 13.35 17.31
N ASP A 280 21.71 14.37 17.10
CA ASP A 280 20.35 14.42 17.64
C ASP A 280 19.45 13.44 16.88
N SER A 281 19.60 13.42 15.54
CA SER A 281 18.92 12.47 14.66
C SER A 281 19.20 11.02 15.03
N LEU A 282 20.49 10.67 15.22
CA LEU A 282 20.91 9.32 15.62
C LEU A 282 20.33 8.92 16.97
N ARG A 283 20.49 9.79 18.00
CA ARG A 283 19.93 9.52 19.32
C ARG A 283 18.42 9.28 19.28
N GLN A 284 17.71 10.05 18.46
CA GLN A 284 16.26 9.93 18.34
C GLN A 284 15.84 8.58 17.72
N LEU A 285 16.46 8.17 16.60
CA LEU A 285 16.16 6.87 15.96
C LEU A 285 16.62 5.68 16.82
N GLU A 286 17.80 5.76 17.43
CA GLU A 286 18.31 4.72 18.32
C GLU A 286 17.38 4.53 19.53
N ALA A 287 16.93 5.61 20.15
CA ALA A 287 15.99 5.54 21.28
C ALA A 287 14.66 4.89 20.87
N MET A 288 14.12 5.25 19.69
CA MET A 288 12.91 4.63 19.15
C MET A 288 13.11 3.12 18.95
N VAL A 289 14.20 2.72 18.29
CA VAL A 289 14.50 1.30 18.05
C VAL A 289 14.74 0.54 19.36
N GLN A 290 15.39 1.14 20.35
CA GLN A 290 15.61 0.51 21.66
C GLN A 290 14.31 0.31 22.44
N GLN A 291 13.33 1.21 22.29
CA GLN A 291 12.05 1.14 23.01
C GLN A 291 11.22 -0.07 22.59
N ASP A 292 11.02 -0.27 21.29
CA ASP A 292 10.37 -1.47 20.76
C ASP A 292 11.00 -1.86 19.42
N PRO A 293 12.04 -2.69 19.46
CA PRO A 293 12.70 -3.16 18.26
C PRO A 293 11.72 -3.85 17.29
N LYS A 294 10.71 -4.58 17.78
CA LYS A 294 9.79 -5.32 16.92
C LYS A 294 8.82 -4.41 16.18
N HIS A 295 8.46 -3.29 16.78
CA HIS A 295 7.54 -2.33 16.17
C HIS A 295 8.25 -1.32 15.26
N TYR A 296 9.48 -0.93 15.60
CA TYR A 296 10.18 0.17 14.94
C TYR A 296 11.27 -0.25 13.96
N LEU A 297 11.82 -1.47 14.04
CA LEU A 297 12.78 -1.99 13.06
C LEU A 297 12.06 -2.39 11.77
N HIS A 298 11.82 -1.41 10.92
CA HIS A 298 11.42 -1.64 9.53
C HIS A 298 12.46 -1.00 8.59
N GLU A 299 12.44 -1.44 7.34
CA GLU A 299 13.47 -1.12 6.33
C GLU A 299 13.81 0.38 6.25
N SER A 300 12.81 1.26 6.37
CA SER A 300 13.01 2.72 6.26
C SER A 300 13.87 3.30 7.39
N VAL A 301 13.63 2.86 8.63
CA VAL A 301 14.36 3.31 9.81
C VAL A 301 15.78 2.77 9.78
N LEU A 302 15.94 1.51 9.38
CA LEU A 302 17.24 0.87 9.24
C LEU A 302 18.08 1.51 8.14
N PHE A 303 17.48 1.82 6.98
CA PHE A 303 18.16 2.53 5.91
C PHE A 303 18.65 3.91 6.38
N ASN A 304 17.81 4.65 7.10
CA ASN A 304 18.15 5.97 7.63
C ASN A 304 19.26 5.88 8.69
N LEU A 305 19.15 4.96 9.66
CA LEU A 305 20.18 4.72 10.67
C LEU A 305 21.51 4.32 10.05
N THR A 306 21.49 3.35 9.13
CA THR A 306 22.66 2.90 8.36
C THR A 306 23.34 4.06 7.66
N THR A 307 22.57 4.90 6.97
CA THR A 307 23.07 6.09 6.26
C THR A 307 23.67 7.10 7.23
N MET A 308 23.04 7.33 8.38
CA MET A 308 23.58 8.23 9.41
C MET A 308 24.85 7.68 10.06
N TYR A 309 24.99 6.37 10.25
CA TYR A 309 26.21 5.74 10.73
C TYR A 309 27.38 5.87 9.75
N GLU A 310 27.11 5.76 8.45
CA GLU A 310 28.10 6.04 7.39
C GLU A 310 28.60 7.49 7.44
N LEU A 311 27.71 8.44 7.76
CA LEU A 311 28.06 9.87 7.87
C LEU A 311 28.80 10.21 9.17
N GLU A 312 28.49 9.53 10.28
CA GLU A 312 29.02 9.85 11.61
C GLU A 312 30.41 9.23 11.88
N SER A 313 30.65 7.99 11.45
CA SER A 313 31.67 7.17 12.10
C SER A 313 32.52 6.30 11.17
N SER A 314 33.80 6.18 11.51
CA SER A 314 34.70 5.14 11.00
C SER A 314 34.33 3.73 11.49
N ARG A 315 33.47 3.60 12.52
CA ARG A 315 32.95 2.33 13.07
C ARG A 315 31.55 1.98 12.55
N SER A 316 31.18 2.51 11.39
CA SER A 316 29.86 2.28 10.79
C SER A 316 29.56 0.79 10.60
N MET A 317 30.57 -0.01 10.22
CA MET A 317 30.41 -1.44 9.98
C MET A 317 30.00 -2.22 11.24
N GLN A 318 30.61 -1.94 12.39
CA GLN A 318 30.24 -2.60 13.65
C GLN A 318 28.80 -2.26 14.05
N LYS A 319 28.38 -1.00 13.91
CA LYS A 319 27.00 -0.59 14.22
C LYS A 319 25.98 -1.24 13.29
N LYS A 320 26.28 -1.34 11.99
CA LYS A 320 25.44 -2.05 11.00
C LYS A 320 25.32 -3.55 11.32
N GLN A 321 26.41 -4.19 11.76
CA GLN A 321 26.40 -5.59 12.21
C GLN A 321 25.51 -5.78 13.44
N SER A 322 25.59 -4.90 14.43
CA SER A 322 24.70 -4.95 15.60
C SER A 322 23.22 -4.74 15.22
N LEU A 323 22.92 -3.90 14.24
CA LEU A 323 21.57 -3.78 13.69
C LEU A 323 21.12 -5.07 12.99
N LEU A 324 22.00 -5.70 12.19
CA LEU A 324 21.69 -6.98 11.55
C LEU A 324 21.39 -8.07 12.59
N GLU A 325 22.18 -8.18 13.65
CA GLU A 325 21.97 -9.13 14.74
C GLU A 325 20.62 -8.87 15.45
N ALA A 326 20.29 -7.60 15.70
CA ALA A 326 19.03 -7.23 16.33
C ALA A 326 17.80 -7.58 15.46
N VAL A 327 17.95 -7.50 14.13
CA VAL A 327 16.91 -7.87 13.17
C VAL A 327 16.83 -9.38 12.98
N ALA A 328 17.95 -10.06 12.77
CA ALA A 328 18.01 -11.51 12.55
C ALA A 328 17.48 -12.32 13.74
N GLY A 329 17.60 -11.81 14.96
CA GLY A 329 17.00 -12.43 16.14
C GLY A 329 15.48 -12.29 16.25
N LYS A 330 14.81 -11.52 15.38
CA LYS A 330 13.42 -11.06 15.61
C LYS A 330 12.52 -11.06 14.36
N GLU A 331 13.06 -10.76 13.20
CA GLU A 331 12.37 -10.86 11.91
C GLU A 331 12.67 -12.23 11.28
N GLY A 332 11.65 -12.88 10.72
CA GLY A 332 11.84 -14.12 9.97
C GLY A 332 12.46 -13.88 8.58
N ASP A 333 12.45 -14.90 7.72
CA ASP A 333 13.09 -14.90 6.39
C ASP A 333 12.60 -13.81 5.41
N SER A 334 11.61 -12.99 5.77
CA SER A 334 11.03 -11.94 4.91
C SER A 334 11.74 -10.57 4.97
N PHE A 335 12.84 -10.44 5.72
CA PHE A 335 13.50 -9.16 5.92
C PHE A 335 14.48 -8.81 4.78
N ASN A 336 14.33 -7.64 4.16
CA ASN A 336 15.26 -7.17 3.14
C ASN A 336 16.57 -6.63 3.73
N THR A 337 17.60 -7.48 3.75
CA THR A 337 18.94 -7.13 4.28
C THR A 337 19.67 -6.04 3.47
N GLN A 338 19.22 -5.71 2.24
CA GLN A 338 19.83 -4.65 1.44
C GLN A 338 19.72 -3.27 2.10
N CYS A 339 18.71 -3.05 2.95
CA CYS A 339 18.54 -1.77 3.65
C CYS A 339 19.69 -1.45 4.63
N LEU A 340 20.50 -2.45 5.01
CA LEU A 340 21.65 -2.30 5.91
C LEU A 340 22.94 -1.89 5.19
N LYS A 341 22.94 -1.79 3.85
CA LYS A 341 24.11 -1.39 3.03
C LYS A 341 25.41 -2.06 3.51
N LEU A 342 25.39 -3.39 3.65
CA LEU A 342 26.52 -4.20 4.12
C LEU A 342 27.48 -4.61 2.98
N ALA A 343 27.11 -4.34 1.73
CA ALA A 343 27.85 -4.69 0.53
C ALA A 343 28.82 -3.58 0.08
#